data_AF-A0A2V9VNR1-F1
#
_entry.id   AF-A0A2V9VNR1-F1
#
_cell.length_a   1.000
_cell.length_b   1.000
_cell.length_c   1.000
_cell.angle_alpha   90.00
_cell.angle_beta   90.00
_cell.angle_gamma   90.00
#
_symmetry.space_group_name_H-M   'P 1'
#
loop_
_entity.id
_entity.type
_entity.pdbx_description
1 polymer ?
#
loop_
_entity_poly.entity_id
_entity_poly.type
_entity_poly.pdbx_seq_one_letter_code
_entity_poly.pdbx_strand_id
1 'polypeptide(L)'
;MRWTAVLCFFALLLLFTPAHSQLGAPLGRCGPQPADPDWPRNQFPAEPRASSTQKKPAVDNLRLQHDARELADLSASVAGDMNRVGRGLLPKDVIDKLKRVEKLSKQLRGELTR
;
A
#
# COMPACT_ATOMS: atom_id res chain seq x y z
N MET A 1 -25.83 40.15 4.45
CA MET A 1 -24.61 40.04 5.30
C MET A 1 -24.24 38.62 5.74
N ARG A 2 -25.01 37.56 5.43
CA ARG A 2 -24.70 36.18 5.88
C ARG A 2 -23.81 35.37 4.93
N TRP A 3 -23.70 35.79 3.66
CA TRP A 3 -22.90 35.09 2.64
C TRP A 3 -21.44 35.54 2.60
N THR A 4 -21.14 36.73 3.13
CA THR A 4 -19.76 37.24 3.22
C THR A 4 -18.92 36.38 4.16
N ALA A 5 -19.48 35.91 5.27
CA ALA A 5 -18.79 35.00 6.19
C ALA A 5 -18.45 33.65 5.53
N VAL A 6 -19.35 33.11 4.70
CA VAL A 6 -19.15 31.84 3.98
C VAL A 6 -18.10 32.01 2.87
N LEU A 7 -18.15 33.11 2.13
CA LEU A 7 -17.15 33.45 1.11
C LEU A 7 -15.77 33.71 1.73
N CYS A 8 -15.70 34.40 2.87
CA CYS A 8 -14.45 34.60 3.61
C CYS A 8 -13.91 33.29 4.17
N PHE A 9 -14.76 32.39 4.66
CA PHE A 9 -14.34 31.08 5.16
C PHE A 9 -13.76 30.20 4.05
N PHE A 10 -14.39 30.17 2.87
CA PHE A 10 -13.83 29.49 1.69
C PHE A 10 -12.55 30.16 1.16
N ALA A 11 -12.49 31.50 1.16
CA ALA A 11 -11.29 32.23 0.78
C ALA A 11 -10.11 31.97 1.75
N LEU A 12 -10.38 31.87 3.06
CA LEU A 12 -9.40 31.49 4.07
C LEU A 12 -8.94 30.03 3.91
N LEU A 13 -9.84 29.12 3.56
CA LEU A 13 -9.52 27.71 3.30
C LEU A 13 -8.61 27.52 2.07
N LEU A 14 -8.78 28.34 1.03
CA LEU A 14 -7.91 28.33 -0.16
C LEU A 14 -6.51 28.88 0.12
N LEU A 15 -6.32 29.71 1.15
CA LEU A 15 -5.01 30.23 1.55
C LEU A 15 -4.20 29.22 2.41
N PHE A 16 -4.86 28.18 2.94
CA PHE A 16 -4.24 27.16 3.78
C PHE A 16 -3.90 25.87 3.03
N THR A 17 -3.82 25.87 1.70
CA THR A 17 -3.26 24.73 0.97
C THR A 17 -1.78 24.57 1.35
N PRO A 18 -1.37 23.46 1.97
CA PRO A 18 0.04 23.18 2.10
C PRO A 18 0.58 22.93 0.69
N ALA A 19 1.44 23.83 0.22
CA ALA A 19 2.26 23.59 -0.95
C ALA A 19 3.17 22.38 -0.63
N HIS A 20 2.69 21.18 -0.96
CA HIS A 20 3.50 19.96 -0.92
C HIS A 20 4.57 20.11 -1.99
N SER A 21 5.65 20.77 -1.61
CA SER A 21 6.84 20.95 -2.42
C SER A 21 7.51 19.58 -2.51
N GLN A 22 7.21 18.83 -3.57
CA GLN A 22 8.04 17.72 -4.01
C GLN A 22 9.31 18.30 -4.61
N LEU A 23 10.23 18.77 -3.76
CA LEU A 23 11.58 19.08 -4.17
C LEU A 23 12.32 17.74 -4.30
N GLY A 24 12.17 17.13 -5.46
CA GLY A 24 12.97 15.98 -5.87
C GLY A 24 14.43 16.41 -5.97
N ALA A 25 15.19 16.23 -4.91
CA ALA A 25 16.63 16.09 -5.01
C ALA A 25 16.90 14.70 -5.63
N PRO A 26 17.55 14.59 -6.80
CA PRO A 26 18.15 13.31 -7.16
C PRO A 26 19.30 13.09 -6.18
N LEU A 27 19.06 12.26 -5.15
CA LEU A 27 20.14 11.73 -4.35
C LEU A 27 21.07 11.01 -5.32
N GLY A 28 22.28 11.58 -5.44
CA GLY A 28 23.39 10.98 -6.14
C GLY A 28 23.50 9.52 -5.72
N ARG A 29 23.64 8.69 -6.75
CA ARG A 29 23.95 7.28 -6.73
C ARG A 29 25.14 7.00 -5.77
N CYS A 30 24.87 6.78 -4.49
CA CYS A 30 25.82 6.17 -3.56
C CYS A 30 25.54 4.66 -3.51
N GLY A 31 25.84 4.00 -4.62
CA GLY A 31 26.10 2.56 -4.65
C GLY A 31 27.54 2.38 -5.13
N PRO A 32 28.30 1.42 -4.59
CA PRO A 32 29.66 1.15 -5.07
C PRO A 32 29.58 0.89 -6.57
N GLN A 33 30.30 1.69 -7.36
CA GLN A 33 30.45 1.47 -8.78
C GLN A 33 31.57 0.45 -8.95
N PRO A 34 31.30 -0.81 -9.36
CA PRO A 34 32.35 -1.77 -9.61
C PRO A 34 32.78 -1.56 -11.07
N ALA A 35 33.80 -0.73 -11.26
CA ALA A 35 34.65 -0.83 -12.44
C ALA A 35 35.81 -1.77 -12.07
N ASP A 36 35.49 -3.03 -11.83
CA ASP A 36 36.48 -4.07 -11.57
C ASP A 36 36.20 -5.24 -12.54
N PRO A 37 37.08 -5.50 -13.52
CA PRO A 37 36.90 -6.58 -14.47
C PRO A 37 36.97 -7.98 -13.83
N ASP A 38 37.45 -8.10 -12.58
CA ASP A 38 37.68 -9.39 -11.90
C ASP A 38 36.68 -9.68 -10.76
N TRP A 39 35.58 -8.90 -10.66
CA TRP A 39 34.55 -9.18 -9.67
C TRP A 39 33.91 -10.56 -9.91
N PRO A 40 33.88 -11.47 -8.91
CA PRO A 40 33.24 -12.76 -9.08
C PRO A 40 31.77 -12.53 -9.40
N ARG A 41 31.40 -12.81 -10.66
CA ARG A 41 30.02 -12.80 -11.11
C ARG A 41 29.33 -13.93 -10.36
N ASN A 42 28.65 -13.60 -9.28
CA ASN A 42 27.63 -14.46 -8.67
C ASN A 42 26.57 -14.67 -9.75
N GLN A 43 26.78 -15.70 -10.59
CA GLN A 43 25.80 -16.15 -11.56
C GLN A 43 24.67 -16.77 -10.74
N PHE A 44 23.68 -15.95 -10.40
CA PHE A 44 22.37 -16.51 -10.12
C PHE A 44 22.01 -17.38 -11.32
N PRO A 45 21.64 -18.67 -11.13
CA PRO A 45 21.21 -19.51 -12.22
C PRO A 45 20.17 -18.71 -13.03
N ALA A 46 20.45 -18.50 -14.31
CA ALA A 46 19.50 -17.85 -15.19
C ALA A 46 18.19 -18.62 -15.08
N GLU A 47 17.18 -18.02 -14.46
CA GLU A 47 15.85 -18.61 -14.44
C GLU A 47 15.49 -18.94 -15.89
N PRO A 48 15.13 -20.20 -16.20
CA PRO A 48 14.66 -20.53 -17.53
C PRO A 48 13.53 -19.57 -17.85
N ARG A 49 13.69 -18.74 -18.89
CA ARG A 49 12.60 -17.99 -19.49
C ARG A 49 11.62 -19.03 -20.03
N ALA A 50 10.73 -19.49 -19.16
CA ALA A 50 9.55 -20.22 -19.55
C ALA A 50 8.67 -19.20 -20.27
N SER A 51 8.86 -19.10 -21.58
CA SER A 51 7.85 -18.61 -22.51
C SER A 51 6.68 -19.58 -22.47
N SER A 52 5.94 -19.57 -21.37
CA SER A 52 4.60 -20.13 -21.34
C SER A 52 3.67 -18.99 -21.70
N THR A 53 3.01 -19.11 -22.85
CA THR A 53 1.84 -18.31 -23.18
C THR A 53 0.75 -18.71 -22.18
N GLN A 54 0.88 -18.19 -20.96
CA GLN A 54 -0.05 -18.48 -19.89
C GLN A 54 -1.33 -17.71 -20.25
N LYS A 55 -2.38 -18.44 -20.64
CA LYS A 55 -3.73 -17.89 -20.74
C LYS A 55 -4.00 -17.17 -19.41
N LYS A 56 -4.07 -15.83 -19.45
CA LYS A 56 -4.43 -15.02 -18.30
C LYS A 56 -5.74 -15.58 -17.76
N PRO A 57 -5.77 -16.15 -16.55
CA PRO A 57 -7.02 -16.56 -15.96
C PRO A 57 -7.89 -15.31 -15.82
N ALA A 58 -9.16 -15.43 -16.20
CA ALA A 58 -10.10 -14.33 -16.07
C ALA A 58 -10.14 -13.91 -14.59
N VAL A 59 -9.65 -12.71 -14.30
CA VAL A 59 -9.71 -12.11 -12.97
C VAL A 59 -11.18 -11.90 -12.64
N ASP A 60 -11.65 -12.54 -11.56
CA ASP A 60 -12.98 -12.33 -11.04
C ASP A 60 -13.04 -10.96 -10.33
N ASN A 61 -13.31 -9.93 -11.12
CA ASN A 61 -13.37 -8.53 -10.65
C ASN A 61 -14.39 -8.33 -9.52
N LEU A 62 -15.48 -9.10 -9.50
CA LEU A 62 -16.50 -8.98 -8.46
C LEU A 62 -15.97 -9.50 -7.11
N ARG A 63 -15.31 -10.66 -7.13
CA ARG A 63 -14.64 -11.19 -5.95
C ARG A 63 -13.51 -10.29 -5.48
N LEU A 64 -12.74 -9.72 -6.41
CA LEU A 64 -11.66 -8.79 -6.08
C LEU A 64 -12.16 -7.52 -5.38
N GLN A 65 -13.27 -6.93 -5.87
CA GLN A 65 -13.90 -5.78 -5.21
C GLN A 65 -14.45 -6.13 -3.83
N HIS A 66 -15.06 -7.31 -3.69
CA HIS A 66 -15.54 -7.78 -2.40
C HIS A 66 -14.40 -7.92 -1.40
N ASP A 67 -13.31 -8.61 -1.78
CA ASP A 67 -12.14 -8.82 -0.94
C ASP A 67 -11.48 -7.47 -0.55
N ALA A 68 -11.46 -6.49 -1.46
CA ALA A 68 -10.95 -5.14 -1.18
C ALA A 68 -11.84 -4.37 -0.19
N ARG A 69 -13.16 -4.50 -0.28
CA ARG A 69 -14.09 -3.88 0.68
C ARG A 69 -13.98 -4.54 2.06
N GLU A 70 -13.92 -5.86 2.13
CA GLU A 70 -13.73 -6.58 3.39
C GLU A 70 -12.41 -6.21 4.06
N LEU A 71 -11.33 -6.05 3.27
CA LEU A 71 -10.04 -5.59 3.77
C LEU A 71 -10.12 -4.19 4.41
N ALA A 72 -10.84 -3.27 3.77
CA ALA A 72 -11.03 -1.91 4.29
C ALA A 72 -11.79 -1.93 5.62
N ASP A 73 -12.89 -2.68 5.69
CA ASP A 73 -13.73 -2.78 6.88
C ASP A 73 -12.97 -3.42 8.06
N LEU A 74 -12.22 -4.50 7.82
CA LEU A 74 -11.40 -5.14 8.85
C LEU A 74 -10.29 -4.22 9.34
N SER A 75 -9.63 -3.51 8.44
CA SER A 75 -8.56 -2.57 8.79
C SER A 75 -9.10 -1.43 9.67
N ALA A 76 -10.30 -0.92 9.36
CA ALA A 76 -10.97 0.08 10.19
C ALA A 76 -11.35 -0.48 11.57
N SER A 77 -11.83 -1.73 11.65
CA SER A 77 -12.15 -2.38 12.93
C SER A 77 -10.91 -2.55 13.81
N VAL A 78 -9.79 -2.99 13.24
CA VAL A 78 -8.51 -3.17 13.96
C VAL A 78 -8.04 -1.86 14.58
N ALA A 79 -8.21 -0.71 13.91
CA ALA A 79 -7.87 0.59 14.48
C ALA A 79 -8.64 0.88 15.78
N GLY A 80 -9.93 0.54 15.84
CA GLY A 80 -10.74 0.64 17.05
C GLY A 80 -10.26 -0.32 18.16
N ASP A 81 -9.85 -1.53 17.78
CA ASP A 81 -9.31 -2.51 18.71
C ASP A 81 -7.96 -2.07 19.32
N MET A 82 -7.10 -1.39 18.55
CA MET A 82 -5.83 -0.85 19.05
C MET A 82 -6.01 0.16 20.18
N ASN A 83 -7.11 0.92 20.16
CA ASN A 83 -7.45 1.81 21.27
C ASN A 83 -7.77 1.04 22.56
N ARG A 84 -8.34 -0.18 22.46
CA ARG A 84 -8.59 -1.05 23.61
C ARG A 84 -7.28 -1.67 24.11
N VAL A 85 -6.41 -2.10 23.19
CA VAL A 85 -5.07 -2.62 23.51
C VAL A 85 -4.23 -1.59 24.24
N GLY A 86 -4.26 -0.32 23.81
CA GLY A 86 -3.59 0.78 24.50
C GLY A 86 -4.07 1.01 25.95
N ARG A 87 -5.26 0.50 26.31
CA ARG A 87 -5.79 0.51 27.68
C ARG A 87 -5.54 -0.82 28.43
N GLY A 88 -4.68 -1.68 27.91
CA GLY A 88 -4.36 -2.98 28.51
C GLY A 88 -5.41 -4.07 28.28
N LEU A 89 -6.40 -3.84 27.41
CA LEU A 89 -7.42 -4.82 27.06
C LEU A 89 -7.10 -5.37 25.67
N LEU A 90 -6.67 -6.64 25.59
CA LEU A 90 -6.45 -7.33 24.32
C LEU A 90 -7.68 -8.17 23.95
N PRO A 91 -8.52 -7.73 22.99
CA PRO A 91 -9.63 -8.55 22.50
C PRO A 91 -9.06 -9.77 21.77
N LYS A 92 -9.63 -10.95 22.03
CA LYS A 92 -9.14 -12.23 21.48
C LYS A 92 -9.22 -12.28 19.94
N ASP A 93 -10.19 -11.57 19.39
CA ASP A 93 -10.50 -11.50 17.96
C ASP A 93 -9.57 -10.61 17.14
N VAL A 94 -8.75 -9.76 17.78
CA VAL A 94 -7.81 -8.86 17.07
C VAL A 94 -6.79 -9.65 16.26
N ILE A 95 -6.25 -10.73 16.85
CA ILE A 95 -5.25 -11.56 16.17
C ILE A 95 -5.86 -12.22 14.93
N ASP A 96 -7.11 -12.69 15.02
CA ASP A 96 -7.80 -13.31 13.90
C ASP A 96 -8.18 -12.30 12.82
N LYS A 97 -8.59 -11.09 13.21
CA LYS A 97 -8.80 -9.96 12.28
C LYS A 97 -7.53 -9.63 11.51
N LEU A 98 -6.39 -9.54 12.20
CA LEU A 98 -5.09 -9.27 11.57
C LEU A 98 -4.69 -10.38 10.57
N LYS A 99 -4.88 -11.65 10.92
CA LYS A 99 -4.64 -12.78 10.00
C LYS A 99 -5.53 -12.67 8.76
N ARG A 100 -6.78 -12.26 8.92
CA ARG A 100 -7.71 -12.10 7.79
C ARG A 100 -7.31 -10.93 6.89
N VAL A 101 -6.87 -9.79 7.46
CA VAL A 101 -6.29 -8.66 6.71
C VAL A 101 -5.08 -9.11 5.89
N GLU A 102 -4.16 -9.88 6.48
CA GLU A 102 -3.00 -10.42 5.77
C GLU A 102 -3.42 -11.31 4.60
N LYS A 103 -4.36 -12.22 4.85
CA LYS A 103 -4.87 -13.15 3.83
C LYS A 103 -5.48 -12.41 2.64
N LEU A 104 -6.38 -11.45 2.90
CA LEU A 104 -7.02 -10.65 1.85
C LEU A 104 -5.98 -9.81 1.08
N SER A 105 -5.03 -9.19 1.78
CA SER A 105 -3.96 -8.42 1.14
C SER A 105 -3.10 -9.27 0.21
N LYS A 106 -2.76 -10.51 0.62
CA LYS A 106 -2.03 -11.47 -0.21
C LYS A 106 -2.84 -11.89 -1.44
N GLN A 107 -4.13 -12.15 -1.27
CA GLN A 107 -5.02 -12.51 -2.38
C GLN A 107 -5.11 -11.38 -3.41
N LEU A 108 -5.39 -10.15 -2.98
CA LEU A 108 -5.47 -9.00 -3.88
C LEU A 108 -4.16 -8.82 -4.65
N ARG A 109 -3.01 -8.81 -3.96
CA ARG A 109 -1.70 -8.69 -4.62
C ARG A 109 -1.45 -9.84 -5.60
N GLY A 110 -1.82 -11.06 -5.23
CA GLY A 110 -1.68 -12.25 -6.05
C GLY A 110 -2.47 -12.15 -7.35
N GLU A 111 -3.73 -11.70 -7.28
CA GLU A 111 -4.57 -11.49 -8.47
C GLU A 111 -4.08 -10.34 -9.35
N LEU A 112 -3.52 -9.27 -8.77
CA LEU A 112 -2.98 -8.13 -9.53
C LEU A 112 -1.62 -8.43 -10.21
N THR A 113 -0.82 -9.35 -9.66
CA THR A 113 0.55 -9.66 -10.14
C THR A 113 0.56 -10.89 -11.08
N ARG A 114 -0.59 -11.49 -11.32
CA ARG A 114 -0.76 -12.69 -12.17
C ARG A 114 -0.83 -12.35 -13.66
#